data_AF-A0A382TR61-F1
#
_entry.id   AF-A0A382TR61-F1
#
_cell.length_a   1.000
_cell.length_b   1.000
_cell.length_c   1.000
_cell.angle_alpha   90.00
_cell.angle_beta   90.00
_cell.angle_gamma   90.00
#
_symmetry.space_group_name_H-M   'P 1'
#
loop_
_entity.id
_entity.type
_entity.pdbx_description
1 polymer ?
#
loop_
_entity_poly.entity_id
_entity_poly.type
_entity_poly.pdbx_seq_one_letter_code
_entity_poly.pdbx_strand_id
1 'polypeptide(L)'
;MQISRSLASAEGVEDAALMMATPANLDILSDAGLLAATRPAAGPGDLLIAVRAGDPASAEAALARAAERLEKPLVVAADGDSFRPRTLQGAARICLEANLALISVPGDFAGSEARKALRAGLNVMIFSDNVPLEEEIALKREARDRQLIVMGPDCGTAIIGGVPLAFANRVPRGDIAIVGASGTGIQEVSSLIARNGGGISHAIGVGGRDLSEPVAGISTLTAL
;
A
#
# COMPACT_ATOMS: atom_id res chain seq x y z
N MET A 1 -9.43 -7.25 -2.29
CA MET A 1 -9.50 -8.66 -1.81
C MET A 1 -10.76 -9.36 -2.31
N GLN A 2 -10.91 -9.54 -3.63
CA GLN A 2 -12.04 -10.31 -4.20
C GLN A 2 -11.75 -11.82 -4.23
N ILE A 3 -10.49 -12.20 -4.46
CA ILE A 3 -10.05 -13.60 -4.49
C ILE A 3 -10.15 -14.21 -3.09
N SER A 4 -9.64 -13.56 -2.03
CA SER A 4 -9.72 -14.11 -0.66
C SER A 4 -11.17 -14.33 -0.19
N ARG A 5 -12.08 -13.36 -0.43
CA ARG A 5 -13.51 -13.51 -0.11
C ARG A 5 -14.15 -14.67 -0.85
N SER A 6 -13.81 -14.85 -2.13
CA SER A 6 -14.34 -15.93 -2.93
C SER A 6 -13.80 -17.31 -2.52
N LEU A 7 -12.59 -17.36 -1.94
CA LEU A 7 -12.02 -18.59 -1.41
C LEU A 7 -12.69 -18.96 -0.09
N ALA A 8 -12.84 -18.01 0.81
CA ALA A 8 -13.53 -18.21 2.09
C ALA A 8 -15.01 -18.58 1.93
N SER A 9 -15.62 -18.27 0.79
CA SER A 9 -17.01 -18.65 0.46
C SER A 9 -17.14 -19.94 -0.35
N ALA A 10 -16.05 -20.69 -0.56
CA ALA A 10 -16.09 -21.92 -1.34
C ALA A 10 -16.66 -23.09 -0.50
N GLU A 11 -17.36 -24.01 -1.16
CA GLU A 11 -17.96 -25.16 -0.49
C GLU A 11 -16.89 -26.07 0.12
N GLY A 12 -17.08 -26.43 1.39
CA GLY A 12 -16.13 -27.25 2.16
C GLY A 12 -14.91 -26.49 2.67
N VAL A 13 -14.76 -25.19 2.36
CA VAL A 13 -13.72 -24.33 2.95
C VAL A 13 -14.23 -23.74 4.26
N GLU A 14 -13.44 -23.93 5.32
CA GLU A 14 -13.71 -23.37 6.65
C GLU A 14 -13.13 -21.96 6.77
N ASP A 15 -11.93 -21.76 6.22
CA ASP A 15 -11.22 -20.49 6.26
C ASP A 15 -10.16 -20.43 5.16
N ALA A 16 -9.91 -19.24 4.65
CA ALA A 16 -8.93 -19.04 3.59
C ALA A 16 -8.37 -17.62 3.59
N ALA A 17 -7.09 -17.53 3.25
CA ALA A 17 -6.38 -16.26 3.17
C ALA A 17 -5.48 -16.18 1.93
N LEU A 18 -5.33 -14.96 1.42
CA LEU A 18 -4.45 -14.62 0.31
C LEU A 18 -3.67 -13.36 0.70
N MET A 19 -2.34 -13.48 0.83
CA MET A 19 -1.49 -12.36 1.24
C MET A 19 -0.03 -12.55 0.79
N MET A 20 0.74 -11.48 0.75
CA MET A 20 2.19 -11.56 0.50
C MET A 20 2.88 -12.28 1.67
N ALA A 21 3.93 -13.06 1.41
CA ALA A 21 4.66 -13.80 2.45
C ALA A 21 5.63 -12.91 3.28
N THR A 22 5.16 -11.75 3.72
CA THR A 22 5.92 -10.88 4.65
C THR A 22 5.93 -11.50 6.06
N PRO A 23 6.92 -11.19 6.91
CA PRO A 23 6.96 -11.69 8.28
C PRO A 23 5.66 -11.42 9.06
N ALA A 24 5.14 -10.19 8.99
CA ALA A 24 3.89 -9.82 9.67
C ALA A 24 2.67 -10.64 9.18
N ASN A 25 2.59 -10.89 7.88
CA ASN A 25 1.53 -11.70 7.29
C ASN A 25 1.64 -13.18 7.67
N LEU A 26 2.86 -13.72 7.77
CA LEU A 26 3.08 -15.08 8.24
C LEU A 26 2.63 -15.27 9.70
N ASP A 27 2.86 -14.27 10.54
CA ASP A 27 2.39 -14.30 11.93
C ASP A 27 0.85 -14.25 11.99
N ILE A 28 0.19 -13.42 11.15
CA ILE A 28 -1.27 -13.40 11.01
C ILE A 28 -1.81 -14.78 10.59
N LEU A 29 -1.17 -15.45 9.61
CA LEU A 29 -1.58 -16.79 9.17
C LEU A 29 -1.38 -17.85 10.27
N SER A 30 -0.33 -17.72 11.06
CA SER A 30 -0.05 -18.60 12.20
C SER A 30 -1.14 -18.45 13.26
N ASP A 31 -1.48 -17.22 13.65
CA ASP A 31 -2.50 -16.93 14.65
C ASP A 31 -3.90 -17.37 14.20
N ALA A 32 -4.18 -17.30 12.90
CA ALA A 32 -5.42 -17.81 12.31
C ALA A 32 -5.46 -19.34 12.15
N GLY A 33 -4.38 -20.06 12.54
CA GLY A 33 -4.27 -21.51 12.37
C GLY A 33 -4.30 -21.96 10.89
N LEU A 34 -3.89 -21.06 9.98
CA LEU A 34 -3.84 -21.28 8.53
C LEU A 34 -2.43 -21.64 8.04
N LEU A 35 -1.42 -21.54 8.92
CA LEU A 35 -0.05 -21.93 8.62
C LEU A 35 0.19 -23.39 9.04
N ALA A 36 0.77 -24.20 8.15
CA ALA A 36 1.21 -25.55 8.48
C ALA A 36 2.36 -25.52 9.52
N ALA A 37 2.59 -26.65 10.20
CA ALA A 37 3.65 -26.79 11.21
C ALA A 37 5.05 -26.42 10.68
N THR A 38 5.29 -26.66 9.38
CA THR A 38 6.46 -26.16 8.65
C THR A 38 6.11 -24.89 7.89
N ARG A 39 6.85 -23.81 8.16
CA ARG A 39 6.72 -22.55 7.41
C ARG A 39 7.08 -22.79 5.93
N PRO A 40 6.28 -22.25 4.98
CA PRO A 40 6.60 -22.35 3.57
C PRO A 40 7.90 -21.60 3.25
N ALA A 41 8.67 -22.12 2.30
CA ALA A 41 9.84 -21.45 1.75
C ALA A 41 9.41 -20.35 0.76
N ALA A 42 8.85 -19.26 1.31
CA ALA A 42 8.34 -18.11 0.55
C ALA A 42 8.90 -16.82 1.16
N GLY A 43 9.33 -15.89 0.31
CA GLY A 43 9.82 -14.57 0.71
C GLY A 43 8.76 -13.47 0.56
N PRO A 44 9.01 -12.24 1.05
CA PRO A 44 8.06 -11.13 1.00
C PRO A 44 7.50 -10.78 -0.39
N GLY A 45 8.18 -11.19 -1.47
CA GLY A 45 7.74 -11.03 -2.85
C GLY A 45 6.79 -12.13 -3.37
N ASP A 46 6.61 -13.21 -2.62
CA ASP A 46 5.75 -14.33 -3.00
C ASP A 46 4.33 -14.16 -2.47
N LEU A 47 3.34 -14.59 -3.26
CA LEU A 47 1.94 -14.61 -2.86
C LEU A 47 1.62 -15.96 -2.21
N LEU A 48 1.17 -15.93 -0.95
CA LEU A 48 0.69 -17.12 -0.24
C LEU A 48 -0.82 -17.24 -0.33
N ILE A 49 -1.27 -18.46 -0.61
CA ILE A 49 -2.66 -18.89 -0.51
C ILE A 49 -2.71 -19.96 0.59
N ALA A 50 -3.47 -19.71 1.64
CA ALA A 50 -3.70 -20.68 2.70
C ALA A 50 -5.18 -21.04 2.74
N VAL A 51 -5.50 -22.34 2.81
CA VAL A 51 -6.87 -22.86 2.83
C VAL A 51 -6.97 -23.93 3.90
N ARG A 52 -7.96 -23.80 4.79
CA ARG A 52 -8.40 -24.85 5.70
C ARG A 52 -9.79 -25.31 5.25
N ALA A 53 -9.95 -26.62 5.09
CA ALA A 53 -11.16 -27.24 4.58
C ALA A 53 -11.48 -28.50 5.37
N GLY A 54 -12.75 -28.92 5.35
CA GLY A 54 -13.20 -30.13 6.04
C GLY A 54 -12.59 -31.42 5.48
N ASP A 55 -12.14 -31.39 4.23
CA ASP A 55 -11.47 -32.51 3.58
C ASP A 55 -10.39 -32.03 2.56
N PRO A 56 -9.41 -32.89 2.23
CA PRO A 56 -8.35 -32.55 1.28
C PRO A 56 -8.84 -32.17 -0.12
N ALA A 57 -9.94 -32.77 -0.61
CA ALA A 57 -10.42 -32.51 -1.96
C ALA A 57 -11.01 -31.10 -2.07
N SER A 58 -11.73 -30.63 -1.06
CA SER A 58 -12.20 -29.24 -0.97
C SER A 58 -11.04 -28.24 -0.90
N ALA A 59 -9.97 -28.55 -0.15
CA ALA A 59 -8.78 -27.69 -0.10
C ALA A 59 -8.10 -27.59 -1.48
N GLU A 60 -7.88 -28.71 -2.17
CA GLU A 60 -7.28 -28.75 -3.50
C GLU A 60 -8.14 -28.02 -4.54
N ALA A 61 -9.46 -28.22 -4.51
CA ALA A 61 -10.38 -27.52 -5.41
C ALA A 61 -10.36 -26.00 -5.22
N ALA A 62 -10.30 -25.53 -3.96
CA ALA A 62 -10.18 -24.11 -3.65
C ALA A 62 -8.85 -23.52 -4.14
N LEU A 63 -7.73 -24.23 -3.91
CA LEU A 63 -6.41 -23.82 -4.40
C LEU A 63 -6.34 -23.77 -5.93
N ALA A 64 -6.88 -24.78 -6.62
CA ALA A 64 -6.93 -24.80 -8.08
C ALA A 64 -7.74 -23.61 -8.64
N ARG A 65 -8.87 -23.29 -8.00
CA ARG A 65 -9.70 -22.14 -8.37
C ARG A 65 -9.02 -20.80 -8.09
N ALA A 66 -8.22 -20.71 -7.03
CA ALA A 66 -7.39 -19.55 -6.77
C ALA A 66 -6.35 -19.35 -7.88
N ALA A 67 -5.62 -20.41 -8.23
CA ALA A 67 -4.60 -20.41 -9.28
C ALA A 67 -5.18 -20.00 -10.64
N GLU A 68 -6.30 -20.59 -11.05
CA GLU A 68 -6.98 -20.25 -12.32
C GLU A 68 -7.34 -18.76 -12.39
N ARG A 69 -7.74 -18.15 -11.26
CA ARG A 69 -8.07 -16.73 -11.20
C ARG A 69 -6.86 -15.81 -11.18
N LEU A 70 -5.75 -16.26 -10.63
CA LEU A 70 -4.49 -15.50 -10.65
C LEU A 70 -3.88 -15.50 -12.06
N GLU A 71 -4.06 -16.59 -12.81
CA GLU A 71 -3.58 -16.73 -14.18
C GLU A 71 -4.44 -15.99 -15.20
N LYS A 72 -5.74 -15.81 -14.93
CA LYS A 72 -6.63 -15.04 -15.82
C LYS A 72 -6.21 -13.56 -15.80
N PRO A 73 -5.79 -12.99 -16.95
CA PRO A 73 -5.59 -11.56 -17.05
C PRO A 73 -6.89 -10.86 -16.68
N LEU A 74 -6.81 -9.84 -15.82
CA LEU A 74 -7.92 -8.92 -15.64
C LEU A 74 -8.25 -8.35 -17.02
N VAL A 75 -9.41 -8.75 -17.55
CA VAL A 75 -10.00 -8.12 -18.74
C VAL A 75 -10.44 -6.74 -18.29
N VAL A 76 -9.49 -5.81 -18.26
CA VAL A 76 -9.81 -4.40 -18.11
C VAL A 76 -10.52 -4.03 -19.41
N ALA A 77 -11.80 -3.66 -19.32
CA ALA A 77 -12.54 -3.12 -20.44
C ALA A 77 -11.65 -2.10 -21.15
N ALA A 78 -11.39 -2.35 -22.43
CA ALA A 78 -10.51 -1.53 -23.24
C ALA A 78 -11.16 -0.17 -23.42
N ASP A 79 -10.88 0.76 -22.52
CA ASP A 79 -11.00 2.18 -22.82
C ASP A 79 -9.88 2.47 -23.82
N GLY A 80 -10.29 2.77 -25.06
CA GLY A 80 -9.52 2.54 -26.28
C GLY A 80 -8.07 3.01 -26.27
N ASP A 81 -7.20 2.23 -26.91
CA ASP A 81 -5.87 2.50 -27.52
C ASP A 81 -4.90 3.52 -26.87
N SER A 82 -5.14 3.94 -25.62
CA SER A 82 -4.29 4.88 -24.92
C SER A 82 -2.98 4.19 -24.53
N PHE A 83 -1.87 4.75 -25.00
CA PHE A 83 -0.53 4.28 -24.65
C PHE A 83 -0.39 4.25 -23.12
N ARG A 84 -0.30 3.04 -22.55
CA ARG A 84 -0.04 2.85 -21.12
C ARG A 84 1.46 2.76 -20.91
N PRO A 85 2.08 3.78 -20.27
CA PRO A 85 3.50 3.74 -20.01
C PRO A 85 3.83 2.58 -19.06
N ARG A 86 4.86 1.81 -19.40
CA ARG A 86 5.33 0.68 -18.59
C ARG A 86 6.37 1.08 -17.54
N THR A 87 6.80 2.32 -17.56
CA THR A 87 7.81 2.85 -16.65
C THR A 87 7.38 4.21 -16.11
N LEU A 88 7.81 4.54 -14.90
CA LEU A 88 7.58 5.85 -14.30
C LEU A 88 8.10 6.98 -15.20
N GLN A 89 9.28 6.81 -15.80
CA GLN A 89 9.85 7.79 -16.73
C GLN A 89 9.01 7.97 -17.99
N GLY A 90 8.46 6.88 -18.53
CA GLY A 90 7.52 6.95 -19.65
C GLY A 90 6.26 7.71 -19.27
N ALA A 91 5.73 7.49 -18.07
CA ALA A 91 4.56 8.18 -17.55
C ALA A 91 4.82 9.67 -17.34
N ALA A 92 5.93 10.03 -16.71
CA ALA A 92 6.30 11.43 -16.45
C ALA A 92 6.49 12.25 -17.75
N ARG A 93 6.84 11.60 -18.87
CA ARG A 93 6.97 12.27 -20.17
C ARG A 93 5.64 12.59 -20.85
N ILE A 94 4.57 11.85 -20.52
CA ILE A 94 3.25 12.04 -21.12
C ILE A 94 2.27 12.76 -20.19
N CYS A 95 2.48 12.64 -18.87
CA CYS A 95 1.69 13.30 -17.84
C CYS A 95 2.50 14.45 -17.24
N LEU A 96 2.62 15.55 -17.99
CA LEU A 96 3.47 16.69 -17.64
C LEU A 96 2.99 17.44 -16.39
N GLU A 97 1.72 17.30 -16.02
CA GLU A 97 1.12 17.92 -14.83
C GLU A 97 1.23 17.04 -13.58
N ALA A 98 1.77 15.82 -13.70
CA ALA A 98 1.96 14.95 -12.55
C ALA A 98 2.90 15.61 -11.53
N ASN A 99 2.52 15.61 -10.26
CA ASN A 99 3.30 16.16 -9.16
C ASN A 99 3.54 15.15 -8.02
N LEU A 100 3.00 13.93 -8.14
CA LEU A 100 3.06 12.88 -7.13
C LEU A 100 3.13 11.51 -7.79
N ALA A 101 3.95 10.62 -7.24
CA ALA A 101 3.98 9.18 -7.54
C ALA A 101 3.54 8.36 -6.33
N LEU A 102 2.52 7.50 -6.51
CA LEU A 102 2.11 6.50 -5.53
C LEU A 102 2.77 5.15 -5.85
N ILE A 103 3.55 4.63 -4.91
CA ILE A 103 4.38 3.44 -5.08
C ILE A 103 3.88 2.31 -4.18
N SER A 104 3.33 1.28 -4.82
CA SER A 104 2.76 0.08 -4.19
C SER A 104 3.29 -1.22 -4.82
N VAL A 105 4.59 -1.24 -5.15
CA VAL A 105 5.33 -2.43 -5.61
C VAL A 105 5.89 -3.20 -4.41
N PRO A 106 6.46 -4.41 -4.56
CA PRO A 106 7.13 -5.07 -3.45
C PRO A 106 8.25 -4.20 -2.83
N GLY A 107 8.43 -4.29 -1.51
CA GLY A 107 9.33 -3.42 -0.73
C GLY A 107 10.76 -3.33 -1.29
N ASP A 108 11.29 -4.47 -1.73
CA ASP A 108 12.63 -4.57 -2.35
C ASP A 108 12.83 -3.65 -3.55
N PHE A 109 11.75 -3.30 -4.27
CA PHE A 109 11.79 -2.44 -5.44
C PHE A 109 11.34 -1.00 -5.14
N ALA A 110 10.60 -0.78 -4.06
CA ALA A 110 9.92 0.48 -3.78
C ALA A 110 10.90 1.66 -3.63
N GLY A 111 12.04 1.46 -2.97
CA GLY A 111 13.06 2.51 -2.84
C GLY A 111 13.66 2.93 -4.19
N SER A 112 13.88 1.97 -5.09
CA SER A 112 14.40 2.25 -6.44
C SER A 112 13.40 3.04 -7.29
N GLU A 113 12.11 2.73 -7.21
CA GLU A 113 11.05 3.47 -7.90
C GLU A 113 10.86 4.86 -7.29
N ALA A 114 10.95 4.99 -5.96
CA ALA A 114 10.86 6.28 -5.27
C ALA A 114 11.98 7.22 -5.72
N ARG A 115 13.20 6.71 -5.83
CA ARG A 115 14.33 7.50 -6.31
C ARG A 115 14.17 7.94 -7.76
N LYS A 116 13.57 7.10 -8.62
CA LYS A 116 13.23 7.49 -10.00
C LYS A 116 12.19 8.62 -10.02
N ALA A 117 11.18 8.54 -9.15
CA ALA A 117 10.14 9.56 -9.02
C ALA A 117 10.71 10.91 -8.55
N LEU A 118 11.53 10.92 -7.49
CA LEU A 118 12.17 12.13 -6.98
C LEU A 118 13.06 12.80 -8.03
N ARG A 119 13.82 12.00 -8.80
CA ARG A 119 14.65 12.51 -9.89
C ARG A 119 13.83 13.04 -11.07
N ALA A 120 12.57 12.63 -11.20
CA ALA A 120 11.62 13.19 -12.15
C ALA A 120 10.88 14.44 -11.62
N GLY A 121 11.22 14.92 -10.41
CA GLY A 121 10.58 16.10 -9.81
C GLY A 121 9.23 15.83 -9.15
N LEU A 122 8.90 14.57 -8.87
CA LEU A 122 7.63 14.19 -8.26
C LEU A 122 7.77 14.05 -6.75
N ASN A 123 6.76 14.50 -6.01
CA ASN A 123 6.54 14.03 -4.64
C ASN A 123 6.29 12.53 -4.65
N VAL A 124 6.52 11.85 -3.53
CA VAL A 124 6.37 10.39 -3.47
C VAL A 124 5.52 9.99 -2.30
N MET A 125 4.59 9.07 -2.53
CA MET A 125 3.95 8.27 -1.49
C MET A 125 4.37 6.81 -1.65
N ILE A 126 5.06 6.28 -0.65
CA ILE A 126 5.46 4.89 -0.58
C ILE A 126 4.45 4.17 0.32
N PHE A 127 3.43 3.59 -0.32
CA PHE A 127 2.48 2.69 0.35
C PHE A 127 3.17 1.38 0.77
N SER A 128 4.16 0.97 -0.03
CA SER A 128 4.90 -0.28 0.16
C SER A 128 5.58 -0.33 1.53
N ASP A 129 5.47 -1.48 2.19
CA ASP A 129 6.19 -1.82 3.42
C ASP A 129 7.51 -2.58 3.07
N ASN A 130 8.32 -2.91 4.08
CA ASN A 130 9.57 -3.67 3.97
C ASN A 130 10.67 -2.94 3.17
N VAL A 131 10.69 -1.61 3.26
CA VAL A 131 11.81 -0.79 2.77
C VAL A 131 12.82 -0.61 3.92
N PRO A 132 14.12 -0.87 3.68
CA PRO A 132 15.16 -0.68 4.70
C PRO A 132 15.15 0.74 5.30
N LEU A 133 15.50 0.84 6.58
CA LEU A 133 15.48 2.10 7.32
C LEU A 133 16.46 3.13 6.71
N GLU A 134 17.65 2.68 6.32
CA GLU A 134 18.68 3.50 5.70
C GLU A 134 18.19 4.07 4.37
N GLU A 135 17.44 3.28 3.61
CA GLU A 135 16.84 3.69 2.33
C GLU A 135 15.72 4.72 2.56
N GLU A 136 14.87 4.55 3.58
CA GLU A 136 13.89 5.57 3.99
C GLU A 136 14.57 6.90 4.31
N ILE A 137 15.59 6.88 5.16
CA ILE A 137 16.31 8.09 5.58
C ILE A 137 16.96 8.76 4.37
N ALA A 138 17.58 7.99 3.48
CA ALA A 138 18.20 8.52 2.27
C ALA A 138 17.17 9.17 1.32
N LEU A 139 16.01 8.53 1.12
CA LEU A 139 14.95 9.06 0.26
C LEU A 139 14.33 10.33 0.83
N LYS A 140 14.03 10.37 2.14
CA LYS A 140 13.46 11.56 2.80
C LYS A 140 14.43 12.74 2.77
N ARG A 141 15.72 12.49 2.98
CA ARG A 141 16.76 13.53 2.84
C ARG A 141 16.86 14.03 1.41
N GLU A 142 16.93 13.14 0.42
CA GLU A 142 16.96 13.52 -0.99
C GLU A 142 15.73 14.35 -1.38
N ALA A 143 14.54 13.97 -0.91
CA ALA A 143 13.31 14.71 -1.16
C ALA A 143 13.36 16.12 -0.57
N ARG A 144 13.72 16.24 0.71
CA ARG A 144 13.87 17.54 1.37
C ARG A 144 14.85 18.45 0.64
N ASP A 145 16.02 17.93 0.26
CA ASP A 145 17.04 18.69 -0.45
C ASP A 145 16.57 19.14 -1.85
N ARG A 146 15.57 18.46 -2.42
CA ARG A 146 14.88 18.81 -3.68
C ARG A 146 13.61 19.63 -3.49
N GLN A 147 13.26 20.01 -2.26
CA GLN A 147 11.98 20.67 -1.93
C GLN A 147 10.75 19.83 -2.33
N LEU A 148 10.87 18.51 -2.18
CA LEU A 148 9.82 17.51 -2.38
C LEU A 148 9.54 16.80 -1.05
N ILE A 149 8.42 16.08 -0.98
CA ILE A 149 8.08 15.21 0.16
C ILE A 149 8.09 13.73 -0.23
N VAL A 150 8.60 12.89 0.69
CA VAL A 150 8.38 11.43 0.68
C VAL A 150 7.47 11.07 1.85
N MET A 151 6.25 10.67 1.54
CA MET A 151 5.29 10.09 2.47
C MET A 151 5.54 8.59 2.56
N GLY A 152 5.92 8.07 3.73
CA GLY A 152 6.27 6.65 3.88
C GLY A 152 7.78 6.40 3.90
N PRO A 153 8.26 5.14 3.87
CA PRO A 153 7.54 3.88 3.61
C PRO A 153 6.43 3.53 4.60
N ASP A 154 5.63 2.52 4.24
CA ASP A 154 4.46 2.09 5.02
C ASP A 154 3.48 3.25 5.29
N CYS A 155 3.26 4.09 4.27
CA CYS A 155 2.25 5.15 4.33
C CYS A 155 0.90 4.62 3.83
N GLY A 156 0.08 4.11 4.74
CA GLY A 156 -1.22 3.51 4.41
C GLY A 156 -2.31 4.49 3.97
N THR A 157 -2.22 5.77 4.37
CA THR A 157 -3.32 6.74 4.22
C THR A 157 -2.80 8.12 3.88
N ALA A 158 -3.32 8.73 2.81
CA ALA A 158 -3.23 10.17 2.59
C ALA A 158 -4.45 10.71 1.81
N ILE A 159 -4.78 11.98 2.02
CA ILE A 159 -5.81 12.73 1.30
C ILE A 159 -5.21 14.09 0.92
N ILE A 160 -4.86 14.29 -0.35
CA ILE A 160 -4.19 15.52 -0.78
C ILE A 160 -5.15 16.33 -1.64
N GLY A 161 -5.62 17.48 -1.14
CA GLY A 161 -6.57 18.32 -1.89
C GLY A 161 -7.92 17.62 -2.14
N GLY A 162 -8.26 16.62 -1.33
CA GLY A 162 -9.45 15.78 -1.51
C GLY A 162 -9.22 14.54 -2.39
N VAL A 163 -8.02 14.38 -2.96
CA VAL A 163 -7.64 13.17 -3.72
C VAL A 163 -7.31 12.05 -2.73
N PRO A 164 -8.03 10.92 -2.74
CA PRO A 164 -7.72 9.77 -1.89
C PRO A 164 -6.49 9.02 -2.40
N LEU A 165 -5.57 8.69 -1.50
CA LEU A 165 -4.38 7.90 -1.79
C LEU A 165 -4.31 6.71 -0.84
N ALA A 166 -4.17 5.51 -1.40
CA ALA A 166 -4.26 4.23 -0.69
C ALA A 166 -5.56 4.10 0.12
N PHE A 167 -5.50 3.81 1.42
CA PHE A 167 -6.69 3.66 2.26
C PHE A 167 -7.17 5.02 2.75
N ALA A 168 -8.21 5.57 2.13
CA ALA A 168 -8.73 6.89 2.46
C ALA A 168 -10.26 6.89 2.62
N ASN A 169 -10.75 7.84 3.40
CA ASN A 169 -12.18 8.04 3.66
C ASN A 169 -12.69 9.23 2.86
N ARG A 170 -13.93 9.14 2.35
CA ARG A 170 -14.61 10.30 1.79
C ARG A 170 -15.09 11.19 2.93
N VAL A 171 -14.45 12.34 3.10
CA VAL A 171 -14.74 13.34 4.14
C VAL A 171 -15.01 14.71 3.51
N PRO A 172 -15.78 15.60 4.16
CA PRO A 172 -16.02 16.95 3.65
C PRO A 172 -14.72 17.74 3.47
N ARG A 173 -14.70 18.63 2.47
CA ARG A 173 -13.64 19.65 2.33
C ARG A 173 -13.79 20.68 3.45
N GLY A 174 -12.68 21.11 4.01
CA GLY A 174 -12.62 22.16 5.03
C GLY A 174 -11.22 22.73 5.18
N ASP A 175 -10.98 23.43 6.28
CA ASP A 175 -9.76 24.18 6.58
C ASP A 175 -8.79 23.44 7.53
N ILE A 176 -9.16 22.26 8.02
CA ILE A 176 -8.31 21.47 8.91
C ILE A 176 -7.31 20.62 8.12
N ALA A 177 -6.02 20.77 8.39
CA ALA A 177 -4.99 19.87 7.87
C ALA A 177 -4.58 18.84 8.93
N ILE A 178 -4.40 17.59 8.52
CA ILE A 178 -3.90 16.50 9.37
C ILE A 178 -2.52 16.08 8.88
N VAL A 179 -1.56 15.94 9.78
CA VAL A 179 -0.27 15.28 9.51
C VAL A 179 -0.15 14.13 10.51
N GLY A 180 0.18 12.92 10.04
CA GLY A 180 0.20 11.76 10.92
C GLY A 180 1.11 10.63 10.46
N ALA A 181 1.77 9.98 11.43
CA ALA A 181 2.57 8.77 11.23
C ALA A 181 1.75 7.48 11.43
N SER A 182 0.42 7.54 11.35
CA SER A 182 -0.47 6.37 11.51
C SER A 182 -1.61 6.43 10.50
N GLY A 183 -1.71 5.38 9.67
CA GLY A 183 -2.73 5.29 8.63
C GLY A 183 -4.16 5.30 9.20
N THR A 184 -4.49 4.35 10.06
CA THR A 184 -5.80 4.27 10.72
C THR A 184 -6.03 5.42 11.70
N GLY A 185 -4.97 5.96 12.32
CA GLY A 185 -5.06 7.17 13.14
C GLY A 185 -5.55 8.37 12.33
N ILE A 186 -5.02 8.57 11.12
CA ILE A 186 -5.50 9.62 10.20
C ILE A 186 -6.96 9.36 9.81
N GLN A 187 -7.32 8.12 9.47
CA GLN A 187 -8.68 7.78 9.08
C GLN A 187 -9.69 8.07 10.20
N GLU A 188 -9.35 7.72 11.45
CA GLU A 188 -10.20 7.97 12.60
C GLU A 188 -10.36 9.47 12.86
N VAL A 189 -9.26 10.22 12.92
CA VAL A 189 -9.30 11.68 13.15
C VAL A 189 -10.12 12.37 12.05
N SER A 190 -9.90 12.03 10.77
CA SER A 190 -10.66 12.62 9.66
C SER A 190 -12.15 12.28 9.74
N SER A 191 -12.50 11.06 10.17
CA SER A 191 -13.89 10.63 10.34
C SER A 191 -14.56 11.35 11.51
N LEU A 192 -13.85 11.56 12.62
CA LEU A 192 -14.33 12.32 13.77
C LEU A 192 -14.55 13.79 13.42
N ILE A 193 -13.64 14.42 12.67
CA ILE A 193 -13.81 15.79 12.17
C ILE A 193 -15.10 15.90 11.34
N ALA A 194 -15.26 15.01 10.37
CA ALA A 194 -16.45 14.97 9.51
C ALA A 194 -17.74 14.77 10.32
N ARG A 195 -17.73 13.85 11.30
CA ARG A 195 -18.86 13.55 12.18
C ARG A 195 -19.26 14.76 13.04
N ASN A 196 -18.31 15.62 13.39
CA ASN A 196 -18.56 16.85 14.14
C ASN A 196 -18.85 18.07 13.24
N GLY A 197 -19.16 17.84 11.96
CA GLY A 197 -19.53 18.90 11.01
C GLY A 197 -18.35 19.69 10.43
N GLY A 198 -17.11 19.31 10.75
CA GLY A 198 -15.91 19.87 10.15
C GLY A 198 -15.57 19.22 8.81
N GLY A 199 -14.50 19.71 8.20
CA GLY A 199 -13.92 19.15 6.97
C GLY A 199 -12.41 19.33 6.96
N ILE A 200 -11.73 18.61 6.06
CA ILE A 200 -10.28 18.65 5.96
C ILE A 200 -9.81 19.25 4.62
N SER A 201 -8.67 19.93 4.66
CA SER A 201 -7.95 20.42 3.49
C SER A 201 -7.00 19.34 2.97
N HIS A 202 -6.25 18.69 3.87
CA HIS A 202 -5.31 17.63 3.59
C HIS A 202 -5.23 16.65 4.76
N ALA A 203 -4.85 15.41 4.48
CA ALA A 203 -4.35 14.46 5.44
C ALA A 203 -3.06 13.85 4.89
N ILE A 204 -1.92 14.20 5.47
CA ILE A 204 -0.59 13.80 5.01
C ILE A 204 -0.07 12.69 5.92
N GLY A 205 -0.05 11.47 5.39
CA GLY A 205 0.62 10.35 6.02
C GLY A 205 2.14 10.45 5.82
N VAL A 206 2.94 10.32 6.88
CA VAL A 206 4.41 10.48 6.79
C VAL A 206 5.19 9.16 6.86
N GLY A 207 4.49 8.05 7.11
CA GLY A 207 5.07 6.72 7.34
C GLY A 207 5.25 6.41 8.83
N GLY A 208 5.04 5.15 9.21
CA GLY A 208 5.00 4.72 10.61
C GLY A 208 6.28 5.01 11.42
N ARG A 209 7.43 5.02 10.73
CA ARG A 209 8.74 5.23 11.35
C ARG A 209 9.20 6.68 11.33
N ASP A 210 8.45 7.61 10.74
CA ASP A 210 8.93 8.99 10.52
C ASP A 210 9.36 9.68 11.82
N LEU A 211 8.59 9.50 12.90
CA LEU A 211 8.86 10.10 14.21
C LEU A 211 9.87 9.31 15.06
N SER A 212 10.45 8.23 14.53
CA SER A 212 11.52 7.50 15.22
C SER A 212 12.80 8.32 15.30
N GLU A 213 13.63 8.06 16.30
CA GLU A 213 14.92 8.74 16.48
C GLU A 213 15.80 8.70 15.22
N PRO A 214 15.95 7.58 14.48
CA PRO A 214 16.77 7.54 13.26
C PRO A 214 16.23 8.40 12.10
N VAL A 215 14.91 8.49 11.94
CA VAL A 215 14.28 9.23 10.82
C VAL A 215 14.09 10.70 11.17
N ALA A 216 13.96 11.03 12.45
CA ALA A 216 13.95 12.39 12.99
C ALA A 216 12.86 13.32 12.39
N GLY A 217 11.71 12.75 12.04
CA GLY A 217 10.52 13.50 11.62
C GLY A 217 10.69 14.29 10.33
N ILE A 218 11.60 13.88 9.43
CA ILE A 218 11.93 14.66 8.22
C ILE A 218 10.67 15.00 7.40
N SER A 219 9.78 14.03 7.19
CA SER A 219 8.57 14.27 6.39
C SER A 219 7.52 15.02 7.18
N THR A 220 7.40 14.79 8.49
CA THR A 220 6.56 15.61 9.38
C THR A 220 6.96 17.09 9.31
N LEU A 221 8.26 17.40 9.44
CA LEU A 221 8.77 18.77 9.37
C LEU A 221 8.62 19.39 7.97
N THR A 222 8.65 18.57 6.92
CA THR A 222 8.40 19.05 5.54
C THR A 222 6.92 19.38 5.31
N ALA A 223 6.02 18.73 6.04
CA ALA A 223 4.58 18.92 5.92
C ALA A 223 4.02 20.08 6.76
N LEU A 224 4.80 20.59 7.72
CA LEU A 224 4.47 21.72 8.59
C LEU A 224 4.93 23.05 7.99
#